data_AF-A0A2D4Q0K4-F1
#
_entry.id   AF-A0A2D4Q0K4-F1
#
_cell.length_a   1.000
_cell.length_b   1.000
_cell.length_c   1.000
_cell.angle_alpha   90.00
_cell.angle_beta   90.00
_cell.angle_gamma   90.00
#
_symmetry.space_group_name_H-M   'P 1'
#
loop_
_entity.id
_entity.type
_entity.pdbx_description
1 polymer ?
#
loop_
_entity_poly.entity_id
_entity_poly.type
_entity_poly.pdbx_seq_one_letter_code
_entity_poly.pdbx_strand_id
1 'polypeptide(L)'
;MQPSYFLRQLSSSMQNASPDGQQGVPDLIHLCPFQNLEDPSTISYSVVVIGLDTYQWYHQLPQEEPITGLENETLQLGPEQSMTRHQIEEALVVLQLRGNINVLFLETWQELAQHVSAVTRAVAQRPYKKHQEKQPFSFCAKGKWASGVHIGKDGKGLQETWLKQIQQFNRVSPAMATTIAQAYPSPSLLLQAYRECNTEAERRLLLSNLQVTTEDNKTERR
;
A
#
# COMPACT_ATOMS: atom_id res chain seq x y z
N MET A 1 13.99 13.03 -10.55
CA MET A 1 14.61 14.29 -10.08
C MET A 1 15.89 13.95 -9.34
N GLN A 2 16.94 14.77 -9.47
CA GLN A 2 18.21 14.57 -8.77
C GLN A 2 18.05 14.95 -7.27
N PRO A 3 18.62 14.20 -6.32
CA PRO A 3 18.53 14.48 -4.89
C PRO A 3 19.02 15.89 -4.51
N SER A 4 20.15 16.32 -5.06
CA SER A 4 20.74 17.64 -4.79
C SER A 4 19.81 18.79 -5.18
N TYR A 5 19.16 18.68 -6.34
CA TYR A 5 18.18 19.66 -6.81
C TYR A 5 16.95 19.65 -5.91
N PHE A 6 16.44 18.47 -5.57
CA PHE A 6 15.28 18.33 -4.70
C PHE A 6 15.51 18.95 -3.31
N LEU A 7 16.63 18.62 -2.67
CA LEU A 7 16.97 19.15 -1.34
C LEU A 7 17.20 20.66 -1.36
N ARG A 8 17.89 21.19 -2.38
CA ARG A 8 18.06 22.64 -2.53
C ARG A 8 16.73 23.37 -2.65
N GLN A 9 15.82 22.81 -3.45
CA GLN A 9 14.50 23.40 -3.62
C GLN A 9 13.68 23.35 -2.32
N LEU A 10 13.69 22.22 -1.61
CA LEU A 10 13.05 22.12 -0.30
C LEU A 10 13.66 23.11 0.71
N SER A 11 14.99 23.21 0.78
CA SER A 11 15.68 24.07 1.74
C SER A 11 15.39 25.56 1.47
N SER A 12 15.44 25.99 0.20
CA SER A 12 15.10 27.36 -0.18
C SER A 12 13.65 27.70 0.17
N SER A 13 12.71 26.79 -0.09
CA SER A 13 11.30 27.03 0.25
C SER A 13 11.06 27.05 1.76
N MET A 14 11.70 26.19 2.54
CA MET A 14 11.57 26.16 4.01
C MET A 14 12.22 27.40 4.67
N GLN A 15 13.35 27.90 4.15
CA GLN A 15 14.04 29.08 4.69
C GLN A 15 13.30 30.40 4.41
N ASN A 16 12.54 30.46 3.31
CA ASN A 16 11.68 31.60 2.99
C ASN A 16 10.46 31.72 3.93
N ALA A 17 10.18 30.69 4.75
CA ALA A 17 9.22 30.76 5.85
C ALA A 17 9.91 31.27 7.14
N SER A 18 10.14 32.59 7.21
CA SER A 18 10.85 33.26 8.32
C SER A 18 9.96 33.43 9.59
N PRO A 19 10.53 33.62 10.81
CA PRO A 19 9.90 33.31 12.10
C PRO A 19 9.02 34.42 12.70
N ASP A 20 8.68 35.46 11.94
CA ASP A 20 7.85 36.56 12.43
C ASP A 20 6.36 36.29 12.16
N GLY A 21 5.73 35.58 13.11
CA GLY A 21 4.36 35.73 13.62
C GLY A 21 3.14 35.82 12.69
N GLN A 22 3.27 36.04 11.39
CA GLN A 22 2.17 36.22 10.45
C GLN A 22 2.51 35.63 9.07
N GLN A 23 1.95 34.44 8.85
CA GLN A 23 1.58 33.82 7.55
C GLN A 23 2.60 32.93 6.80
N GLY A 24 2.07 31.76 6.39
CA GLY A 24 2.45 31.03 5.18
C GLY A 24 3.34 29.81 5.38
N VAL A 25 2.76 28.63 5.57
CA VAL A 25 3.46 27.35 5.33
C VAL A 25 4.01 27.37 3.88
N PRO A 26 5.24 26.89 3.64
CA PRO A 26 5.96 27.06 2.38
C PRO A 26 5.17 26.59 1.15
N ASP A 27 5.14 27.43 0.12
CA ASP A 27 4.55 27.09 -1.17
C ASP A 27 5.52 26.24 -1.99
N LEU A 28 5.35 24.92 -1.85
CA LEU A 28 6.13 23.90 -2.55
C LEU A 28 5.47 23.48 -3.88
N ILE A 29 4.34 24.08 -4.26
CA ILE A 29 3.61 23.74 -5.49
C ILE A 29 4.39 24.17 -6.73
N HIS A 30 5.27 25.17 -6.60
CA HIS A 30 6.14 25.62 -7.67
C HIS A 30 7.15 24.56 -8.16
N LEU A 31 7.37 23.47 -7.39
CA LEU A 31 8.25 22.36 -7.76
C LEU A 31 7.69 21.49 -8.88
N CYS A 32 6.42 21.64 -9.22
CA CYS A 32 5.77 20.92 -10.31
C CYS A 32 5.96 21.69 -11.64
N PRO A 33 6.52 21.09 -12.69
CA PRO A 33 6.65 21.73 -14.01
C PRO A 33 5.32 21.90 -14.76
N PHE A 34 4.19 21.51 -14.17
CA PHE A 34 2.87 21.42 -14.82
C PHE A 34 1.86 22.43 -14.27
N GLN A 35 2.30 23.63 -13.88
CA GLN A 35 1.47 24.70 -13.29
C GLN A 35 0.30 25.19 -14.19
N ASN A 36 0.18 24.69 -15.43
CA ASN A 36 -0.76 25.18 -16.45
C ASN A 36 -1.72 24.11 -17.00
N LEU A 37 -1.86 22.93 -16.38
CA LEU A 37 -2.89 21.97 -16.79
C LEU A 37 -4.12 22.05 -15.89
N GLU A 38 -5.29 21.97 -16.55
CA GLU A 38 -6.65 22.18 -16.04
C GLU A 38 -6.94 21.65 -14.63
N ASP A 39 -7.86 22.36 -13.96
CA ASP A 39 -8.47 22.12 -12.64
C ASP A 39 -7.64 21.21 -11.70
N PRO A 40 -6.85 21.79 -10.77
CA PRO A 40 -5.95 21.05 -9.87
C PRO A 40 -6.67 20.03 -8.96
N SER A 41 -8.01 20.05 -8.92
CA SER A 41 -8.80 19.05 -8.22
C SER A 41 -8.89 17.68 -8.92
N THR A 42 -8.49 17.58 -10.20
CA THR A 42 -8.67 16.35 -11.01
C THR A 42 -7.39 15.57 -11.29
N ILE A 43 -6.22 16.18 -11.12
CA ILE A 43 -4.91 15.61 -11.45
C ILE A 43 -4.08 15.49 -10.17
N SER A 44 -3.61 14.27 -9.86
CA SER A 44 -2.65 14.03 -8.78
C SER A 44 -1.24 14.00 -9.34
N TYR A 45 -0.32 14.77 -8.76
CA TYR A 45 1.08 14.83 -9.18
C TYR A 45 1.93 13.83 -8.40
N SER A 46 2.93 13.24 -9.05
CA SER A 46 3.91 12.39 -8.38
C SER A 46 5.32 12.77 -8.82
N VAL A 47 6.16 13.13 -7.85
CA VAL A 47 7.58 13.46 -8.05
C VAL A 47 8.41 12.27 -7.59
N VAL A 48 9.36 11.83 -8.42
CA VAL A 48 10.28 10.74 -8.05
C VAL A 48 11.69 11.30 -7.91
N VAL A 49 12.31 11.00 -6.77
CA VAL A 49 13.69 11.34 -6.45
C VAL A 49 14.47 10.02 -6.36
N ILE A 50 15.58 9.90 -7.10
CA ILE A 50 16.34 8.66 -7.17
C ILE A 50 17.64 8.80 -6.40
N GLY A 51 17.92 7.89 -5.45
CA GLY A 51 19.16 7.81 -4.69
C GLY A 51 19.31 8.88 -3.63
N LEU A 52 18.23 9.23 -2.91
CA LEU A 52 18.32 10.24 -1.85
C LEU A 52 19.19 9.76 -0.68
N ASP A 53 19.00 8.51 -0.25
CA ASP A 53 19.74 7.96 0.88
C ASP A 53 21.22 7.80 0.55
N THR A 54 21.52 7.29 -0.66
CA THR A 54 22.89 7.20 -1.17
C THR A 54 23.54 8.58 -1.27
N TYR A 55 22.83 9.58 -1.79
CA TYR A 55 23.31 10.96 -1.83
C TYR A 55 23.63 11.50 -0.42
N GLN A 56 22.71 11.35 0.54
CA GLN A 56 22.92 11.81 1.91
C GLN A 56 24.09 11.09 2.58
N TRP A 57 24.27 9.78 2.33
CA TRP A 57 25.40 9.01 2.85
C TRP A 57 26.74 9.51 2.32
N TYR A 58 26.87 9.72 1.01
CA TYR A 58 28.10 10.25 0.41
C TYR A 58 28.49 11.62 0.98
N HIS A 59 27.51 12.48 1.28
CA HIS A 59 27.74 13.81 1.82
C HIS A 59 27.93 13.84 3.35
N GLN A 60 27.79 12.72 4.05
CA GLN A 60 28.14 12.57 5.46
C GLN A 60 29.58 12.11 5.68
N LEU A 61 30.28 11.66 4.64
CA LEU A 61 31.67 11.24 4.72
C LEU A 61 32.59 12.46 4.94
N PRO A 62 33.62 12.37 5.80
CA PRO A 62 34.63 13.42 5.90
C PRO A 62 35.29 13.62 4.54
N GLN A 63 35.26 14.85 4.01
CA GLN A 63 36.08 15.16 2.85
C GLN A 63 37.55 15.16 3.28
N GLU A 64 38.37 14.33 2.63
CA GLU A 64 39.83 14.47 2.74
C GLU A 64 40.23 15.84 2.19
N GLU A 65 41.08 16.58 2.91
CA GLU A 65 41.49 17.92 2.52
C GLU A 65 42.14 17.92 1.13
N PRO A 66 41.84 18.90 0.26
CA PRO A 66 42.44 18.96 -1.05
C PRO A 66 43.94 19.26 -0.94
N ILE A 67 44.75 18.38 -1.53
CA ILE A 67 46.18 18.67 -1.78
C ILE A 67 46.26 19.95 -2.62
N THR A 68 47.03 20.90 -2.12
CA THR A 68 47.21 22.24 -2.67
C THR A 68 47.68 22.17 -4.12
N GLY A 69 46.91 22.74 -5.05
CA GLY A 69 47.37 23.06 -6.40
C GLY A 69 46.76 22.24 -7.54
N LEU A 70 45.45 22.32 -7.73
CA LEU A 70 44.87 22.30 -9.07
C LEU A 70 43.53 23.05 -9.03
N GLU A 71 43.47 24.21 -9.66
CA GLU A 71 42.25 24.98 -9.90
C GLU A 71 41.35 24.20 -10.85
N ASN A 72 40.60 23.25 -10.29
CA ASN A 72 39.39 22.75 -10.90
C ASN A 72 38.24 23.40 -10.15
N GLU A 73 37.22 23.87 -10.87
CA GLU A 73 35.96 24.39 -10.36
C GLU A 73 35.21 23.33 -9.53
N THR A 74 35.75 22.96 -8.37
CA THR A 74 35.01 22.23 -7.35
C THR A 74 33.95 23.18 -6.84
N LEU A 75 32.73 22.92 -7.26
CA LEU A 75 31.50 23.43 -6.65
C LEU A 75 31.65 23.35 -5.13
N GLN A 76 32.03 24.46 -4.50
CA GLN A 76 32.06 24.57 -3.06
C GLN A 76 30.62 24.43 -2.58
N LEU A 77 30.29 23.25 -2.10
CA LEU A 77 28.99 22.90 -1.53
C LEU A 77 28.91 23.58 -0.16
N GLY A 78 28.33 24.77 -0.13
CA GLY A 78 28.07 25.52 1.11
C GLY A 78 27.11 24.79 2.05
N PRO A 79 26.91 25.30 3.28
CA PRO A 79 26.05 24.70 4.32
C PRO A 79 24.55 24.54 3.94
N GLU A 80 24.15 24.94 2.74
CA GLU A 80 22.77 24.89 2.23
C GLU A 80 22.26 23.47 1.85
N GLN A 81 23.04 22.40 2.07
CA GLN A 81 22.77 21.08 1.49
C GLN A 81 22.53 19.92 2.47
N SER A 82 22.50 20.18 3.77
CA SER A 82 22.14 19.13 4.75
C SER A 82 20.77 19.42 5.37
N MET A 83 19.70 19.01 4.69
CA MET A 83 18.41 18.88 5.37
C MET A 83 18.43 17.59 6.20
N THR A 84 18.02 17.72 7.46
CA THR A 84 17.79 16.56 8.31
C THR A 84 16.60 15.74 7.80
N ARG A 85 16.58 14.45 8.12
CA ARG A 85 15.44 13.56 7.79
C ARG A 85 14.10 14.14 8.28
N HIS A 86 14.08 14.73 9.47
CA HIS A 86 12.89 15.34 10.04
C HIS A 86 12.36 16.52 9.19
N GLN A 87 13.25 17.41 8.74
CA GLN A 87 12.88 18.53 7.87
C GLN A 87 12.37 18.07 6.50
N ILE A 88 12.94 16.98 5.97
CA ILE A 88 12.47 16.37 4.73
C ILE A 88 11.05 15.82 4.95
N GLU A 89 10.82 15.03 5.99
CA GLU A 89 9.50 14.48 6.33
C GLU A 89 8.44 15.59 6.54
N GLU A 90 8.79 16.67 7.23
CA GLU A 90 7.91 17.84 7.40
C GLU A 90 7.53 18.47 6.06
N ALA A 91 8.51 18.69 5.17
CA ALA A 91 8.26 19.25 3.85
C ALA A 91 7.39 18.33 2.97
N LEU A 92 7.53 17.01 3.08
CA LEU A 92 6.68 16.04 2.39
C LEU A 92 5.23 16.11 2.86
N VAL A 93 5.00 16.28 4.16
CA VAL A 93 3.66 16.47 4.72
C VAL A 93 3.02 17.74 4.16
N VAL A 94 3.79 18.83 4.07
CA VAL A 94 3.32 20.08 3.44
C VAL A 94 2.95 19.88 1.98
N LEU A 95 3.81 19.23 1.19
CA LEU A 95 3.56 18.91 -0.22
C LEU A 95 2.29 18.08 -0.42
N GLN A 96 2.07 17.08 0.43
CA GLN A 96 0.90 16.21 0.35
C GLN A 96 -0.38 16.96 0.72
N LEU A 97 -0.39 17.70 1.84
CA LEU A 97 -1.59 18.35 2.36
C LEU A 97 -2.01 19.56 1.53
N ARG A 98 -1.05 20.32 0.97
CA ARG A 98 -1.34 21.57 0.22
C ARG A 98 -1.34 21.40 -1.29
N GLY A 99 -0.44 20.57 -1.81
CA GLY A 99 -0.26 20.40 -3.26
C GLY A 99 -0.94 19.17 -3.84
N ASN A 100 -1.44 18.24 -3.01
CA ASN A 100 -1.81 16.89 -3.45
C ASN A 100 -0.68 16.22 -4.26
N ILE A 101 0.57 16.52 -3.88
CA ILE A 101 1.79 16.02 -4.53
C ILE A 101 2.30 14.86 -3.70
N ASN A 102 2.45 13.71 -4.34
CA ASN A 102 3.14 12.57 -3.75
C ASN A 102 4.62 12.59 -4.15
N VAL A 103 5.54 12.43 -3.20
CA VAL A 103 6.97 12.28 -3.50
C VAL A 103 7.38 10.85 -3.20
N LEU A 104 8.01 10.19 -4.17
CA LEU A 104 8.58 8.85 -4.00
C LEU A 104 10.10 8.92 -4.03
N PHE A 105 10.74 8.33 -3.02
CA PHE A 105 12.17 8.04 -3.04
C PHE A 105 12.38 6.61 -3.51
N LEU A 106 13.17 6.46 -4.56
CA LEU A 106 13.59 5.17 -5.11
C LEU A 106 15.11 5.13 -5.11
N GLU A 107 15.73 3.97 -5.00
CA GLU A 107 17.19 3.87 -5.00
C GLU A 107 17.76 3.63 -6.40
N THR A 108 16.96 3.01 -7.28
CA THR A 108 17.46 2.56 -8.59
C THR A 108 16.57 3.00 -9.76
N TRP A 109 17.19 3.10 -10.94
CA TRP A 109 16.46 3.28 -12.20
C TRP A 109 15.52 2.12 -12.50
N GLN A 110 15.85 0.91 -12.05
CA GLN A 110 15.00 -0.27 -12.19
C GLN A 110 13.70 -0.11 -11.39
N GLU A 111 13.77 0.37 -10.15
CA GLU A 111 12.59 0.69 -9.35
C GLU A 111 11.72 1.75 -10.01
N LEU A 112 12.33 2.80 -10.59
CA LEU A 112 11.59 3.80 -11.36
C LEU A 112 10.84 3.15 -12.54
N ALA A 113 11.51 2.31 -13.32
CA ALA A 113 10.89 1.63 -14.46
C ALA A 113 9.72 0.73 -14.04
N GLN A 114 9.87 0.00 -12.94
CA GLN A 114 8.80 -0.81 -12.35
C GLN A 114 7.64 0.06 -11.87
N HIS A 115 7.92 1.17 -11.20
CA HIS A 115 6.92 2.12 -10.73
C HIS A 115 6.12 2.72 -11.88
N VAL A 116 6.79 3.25 -12.91
CA VAL A 116 6.14 3.81 -14.11
C VAL A 116 5.26 2.76 -14.77
N SER A 117 5.77 1.53 -14.95
CA SER A 117 4.98 0.42 -15.52
C SER A 117 3.72 0.11 -14.70
N ALA A 118 3.84 0.12 -13.37
CA ALA A 118 2.71 -0.11 -12.47
C ALA A 118 1.69 1.04 -12.52
N VAL A 119 2.14 2.30 -12.57
CA VAL A 119 1.28 3.48 -12.71
C VAL A 119 0.56 3.47 -14.05
N THR A 120 1.27 3.23 -15.17
CA THR A 120 0.66 3.11 -16.50
C THR A 120 -0.42 2.04 -16.54
N ARG A 121 -0.14 0.87 -15.96
CA ARG A 121 -1.13 -0.21 -15.82
C ARG A 121 -2.32 0.23 -14.96
N ALA A 122 -2.08 0.90 -13.84
CA ALA A 122 -3.14 1.35 -12.94
C ALA A 122 -4.05 2.40 -13.62
N VAL A 123 -3.47 3.35 -14.35
CA VAL A 123 -4.19 4.35 -15.14
C VAL A 123 -5.03 3.68 -16.23
N ALA A 124 -4.45 2.75 -16.99
CA ALA A 124 -5.17 2.01 -18.03
C ALA A 124 -6.34 1.18 -17.47
N GLN A 125 -6.18 0.59 -16.27
CA GLN A 125 -7.21 -0.22 -15.60
C GLN A 125 -8.27 0.60 -14.86
N ARG A 126 -8.01 1.89 -14.58
CA ARG A 126 -8.89 2.74 -13.76
C ARG A 126 -10.35 2.79 -14.25
N PRO A 127 -10.65 2.97 -15.56
CA PRO A 127 -12.03 3.02 -16.05
C PRO A 127 -12.77 1.70 -15.80
N TYR A 128 -12.11 0.58 -16.09
CA TYR A 128 -12.66 -0.76 -15.89
C TYR A 128 -12.93 -1.06 -14.42
N LYS A 129 -11.98 -0.74 -13.52
CA LYS A 129 -12.17 -0.91 -12.07
C LYS A 129 -13.33 -0.06 -11.53
N LYS A 130 -13.45 1.20 -11.97
CA LYS A 130 -14.55 2.11 -11.60
C LYS A 130 -15.91 1.59 -12.09
N HIS A 131 -15.95 0.95 -13.26
CA HIS A 131 -17.16 0.31 -13.76
C HIS A 131 -17.53 -0.93 -12.92
N GLN A 132 -16.57 -1.81 -12.63
CA GLN A 132 -16.80 -3.00 -11.80
C GLN A 132 -17.28 -2.65 -10.38
N GLU A 133 -16.78 -1.58 -9.78
CA GLU A 133 -17.20 -1.16 -8.42
C GLU A 133 -18.67 -0.77 -8.33
N LYS A 134 -19.26 -0.30 -9.44
CA LYS A 134 -20.69 0.02 -9.53
C LYS A 134 -21.58 -1.21 -9.74
N GLN A 135 -21.01 -2.37 -10.05
CA GLN A 135 -21.77 -3.59 -10.28
C GLN A 135 -22.19 -4.23 -8.94
N PRO A 136 -23.38 -4.83 -8.87
CA PRO A 136 -23.78 -5.60 -7.70
C PRO A 136 -22.79 -6.76 -7.47
N PHE A 137 -22.57 -7.12 -6.20
CA PHE A 137 -21.61 -8.17 -5.81
C PHE A 137 -20.16 -7.90 -6.24
N SER A 138 -19.73 -6.63 -6.32
CA SER A 138 -18.34 -6.26 -6.62
C SER A 138 -17.32 -6.91 -5.68
N PHE A 139 -17.73 -7.31 -4.47
CA PHE A 139 -16.92 -8.12 -3.53
C PHE A 139 -16.60 -9.53 -4.05
N CYS A 140 -17.49 -10.15 -4.84
CA CYS A 140 -17.29 -11.47 -5.43
C CYS A 140 -16.26 -11.46 -6.58
N ALA A 141 -16.05 -10.29 -7.21
CA ALA A 141 -15.25 -10.17 -8.42
C ALA A 141 -13.75 -9.94 -8.17
N LYS A 142 -13.33 -9.68 -6.92
CA LYS A 142 -11.95 -9.33 -6.59
C LYS A 142 -11.44 -10.07 -5.34
N GLY A 143 -10.17 -10.46 -5.38
CA GLY A 143 -9.44 -11.01 -4.24
C GLY A 143 -9.48 -12.55 -4.14
N LYS A 144 -8.95 -13.09 -3.04
CA LYS A 144 -8.86 -14.54 -2.77
C LYS A 144 -10.23 -15.24 -2.83
N TRP A 145 -11.31 -14.49 -2.63
CA TRP A 145 -12.71 -14.94 -2.65
C TRP A 145 -13.29 -15.09 -4.06
N ALA A 146 -12.68 -14.49 -5.08
CA ALA A 146 -13.18 -14.53 -6.45
C ALA A 146 -12.84 -15.84 -7.19
N SER A 147 -11.93 -16.65 -6.63
CA SER A 147 -11.51 -17.91 -7.24
C SER A 147 -12.43 -19.03 -6.78
N GLY A 148 -13.22 -19.55 -7.72
CA GLY A 148 -14.03 -20.75 -7.52
C GLY A 148 -13.18 -22.01 -7.33
N VAL A 149 -13.82 -23.10 -6.93
CA VAL A 149 -13.23 -24.44 -6.92
C VAL A 149 -13.60 -25.15 -8.22
N HIS A 150 -12.63 -25.76 -8.88
CA HIS A 150 -12.92 -26.61 -10.03
C HIS A 150 -13.57 -27.92 -9.54
N ILE A 151 -14.77 -28.22 -10.04
CA ILE A 151 -15.51 -29.44 -9.68
C ILE A 151 -15.44 -30.43 -10.85
N GLY A 152 -14.83 -31.59 -10.61
CA GLY A 152 -14.79 -32.69 -11.58
C GLY A 152 -16.15 -33.37 -11.75
N LYS A 153 -16.34 -34.10 -12.85
CA LYS A 153 -17.55 -34.91 -13.09
C LYS A 153 -17.76 -36.01 -12.04
N ASP A 154 -16.69 -36.42 -11.39
CA ASP A 154 -16.65 -37.37 -10.27
C ASP A 154 -16.97 -36.71 -8.92
N GLY A 155 -17.32 -35.42 -8.89
CA GLY A 155 -17.63 -34.68 -7.67
C GLY A 155 -16.41 -34.24 -6.86
N LYS A 156 -15.18 -34.51 -7.34
CA LYS A 156 -13.98 -33.97 -6.71
C LYS A 156 -14.02 -32.45 -6.71
N GLY A 157 -13.76 -31.87 -5.54
CA GLY A 157 -13.87 -30.42 -5.30
C GLY A 157 -15.13 -30.00 -4.55
N LEU A 158 -16.15 -30.86 -4.42
CA LEU A 158 -17.37 -30.51 -3.66
C LEU A 158 -17.09 -30.27 -2.17
N GLN A 159 -16.21 -31.06 -1.57
CA GLN A 159 -15.83 -30.87 -0.16
C GLN A 159 -15.05 -29.57 0.05
N GLU A 160 -14.12 -29.25 -0.84
CA GLU A 160 -13.41 -27.96 -0.81
C GLU A 160 -14.37 -26.79 -1.05
N THR A 161 -15.36 -26.97 -1.94
CA THR A 161 -16.40 -25.98 -2.20
C THR A 161 -17.22 -25.72 -0.94
N TRP A 162 -17.64 -26.78 -0.24
CA TRP A 162 -18.41 -26.64 1.00
C TRP A 162 -17.60 -25.92 2.07
N LEU A 163 -16.33 -26.28 2.24
CA LEU A 163 -15.42 -25.59 3.16
C LEU A 163 -15.30 -24.09 2.81
N LYS A 164 -15.07 -23.75 1.54
CA LYS A 164 -14.98 -22.35 1.10
C LYS A 164 -16.29 -21.60 1.27
N GLN A 165 -17.45 -22.25 1.11
CA GLN A 165 -18.76 -21.64 1.36
C GLN A 165 -18.91 -21.24 2.84
N ILE A 166 -18.51 -22.11 3.78
CA ILE A 166 -18.52 -21.79 5.21
C ILE A 166 -17.54 -20.64 5.52
N GLN A 167 -16.39 -20.60 4.86
CA GLN A 167 -15.42 -19.50 5.07
C GLN A 167 -15.93 -18.14 4.59
N GLN A 168 -16.92 -18.07 3.68
CA GLN A 168 -17.46 -16.77 3.22
C GLN A 168 -18.13 -15.96 4.36
N PHE A 169 -18.57 -16.63 5.42
CA PHE A 169 -19.21 -15.94 6.54
C PHE A 169 -18.18 -15.09 7.30
N ASN A 170 -18.60 -13.87 7.63
CA ASN A 170 -17.76 -12.95 8.39
C ASN A 170 -17.30 -13.60 9.71
N ARG A 171 -16.02 -13.41 10.05
CA ARG A 171 -15.38 -13.90 11.28
C ARG A 171 -15.28 -15.43 11.38
N VAL A 172 -15.47 -16.16 10.29
CA VAL A 172 -15.17 -17.60 10.25
C VAL A 172 -13.72 -17.80 9.84
N SER A 173 -12.93 -18.40 10.73
CA SER A 173 -11.55 -18.77 10.42
C SER A 173 -11.49 -20.08 9.61
N PRO A 174 -10.36 -20.37 8.94
CA PRO A 174 -10.19 -21.67 8.26
C PRO A 174 -10.38 -22.88 9.19
N ALA A 175 -9.92 -22.78 10.44
CA ALA A 175 -10.09 -23.83 11.45
C ALA A 175 -11.56 -24.03 11.85
N MET A 176 -12.31 -22.94 12.05
CA MET A 176 -13.75 -23.00 12.31
C MET A 176 -14.50 -23.66 11.16
N ALA A 177 -14.23 -23.23 9.93
CA ALA A 177 -14.87 -23.80 8.75
C ALA A 177 -14.56 -25.30 8.60
N THR A 178 -13.31 -25.70 8.88
CA THR A 178 -12.90 -27.10 8.86
C THR A 178 -13.64 -27.91 9.92
N THR A 179 -13.75 -27.39 11.14
CA THR A 179 -14.48 -28.03 12.24
C THR A 179 -15.96 -28.25 11.87
N ILE A 180 -16.61 -27.23 11.30
CA ILE A 180 -18.00 -27.31 10.85
C ILE A 180 -18.14 -28.33 9.70
N ALA A 181 -17.25 -28.27 8.70
CA ALA A 181 -17.26 -29.18 7.56
C ALA A 181 -16.95 -30.64 7.94
N GLN A 182 -16.19 -30.87 9.02
CA GLN A 182 -15.95 -32.22 9.56
C GLN A 182 -17.19 -32.75 10.30
N ALA A 183 -17.84 -31.91 11.11
CA ALA A 183 -19.08 -32.29 11.80
C ALA A 183 -20.24 -32.52 10.82
N TYR A 184 -20.31 -31.72 9.75
CA TYR A 184 -21.34 -31.79 8.72
C TYR A 184 -20.70 -31.76 7.33
N PRO A 185 -20.37 -32.93 6.73
CA PRO A 185 -19.59 -33.02 5.49
C PRO A 185 -20.34 -32.61 4.22
N SER A 186 -21.62 -32.25 4.33
CA SER A 186 -22.37 -31.67 3.22
C SER A 186 -23.42 -30.67 3.73
N PRO A 187 -23.85 -29.71 2.88
CA PRO A 187 -24.94 -28.79 3.20
C PRO A 187 -26.23 -29.52 3.56
N SER A 188 -26.52 -30.65 2.90
CA SER A 188 -27.71 -31.45 3.15
C SER A 188 -27.74 -32.05 4.55
N LEU A 189 -26.60 -32.53 5.05
CA LEU A 189 -26.50 -33.09 6.41
C LEU A 189 -26.65 -32.00 7.48
N LEU A 190 -26.07 -30.81 7.25
CA LEU A 190 -26.27 -29.67 8.14
C LEU A 190 -27.75 -29.25 8.16
N LEU A 191 -28.39 -29.17 6.99
CA LEU A 191 -29.81 -28.82 6.89
C LEU A 191 -30.72 -29.86 7.55
N GLN A 192 -30.37 -31.14 7.45
CA GLN A 192 -31.10 -32.21 8.13
C GLN A 192 -31.03 -32.04 9.65
N ALA A 193 -29.85 -31.78 10.21
CA ALA A 193 -29.69 -31.53 11.64
C ALA A 193 -30.54 -30.33 12.11
N TYR A 194 -30.62 -29.25 11.32
CA TYR A 194 -31.51 -28.11 11.61
C TYR A 194 -33.00 -28.48 11.63
N ARG A 195 -33.43 -29.43 10.77
CA ARG A 195 -34.82 -29.90 10.72
C ARG A 195 -35.18 -30.81 11.88
N GLU A 196 -34.20 -31.53 12.41
CA GLU A 196 -34.36 -32.41 13.58
C GLU A 196 -34.43 -31.63 14.91
N CYS A 197 -34.02 -30.35 14.95
CA CYS A 197 -34.22 -29.49 16.10
C CYS A 197 -35.71 -29.17 16.34
N ASN A 198 -36.13 -29.25 17.60
CA ASN A 198 -37.52 -29.05 18.02
C ASN A 198 -37.86 -27.57 18.24
N THR A 199 -36.85 -26.75 18.57
CA THR A 199 -37.03 -25.33 18.88
C THR A 199 -36.08 -24.44 18.09
N GLU A 200 -36.45 -23.18 17.92
CA GLU A 200 -35.58 -22.18 17.28
C GLU A 200 -34.32 -21.89 18.11
N ALA A 201 -34.41 -22.01 19.44
CA ALA A 201 -33.26 -21.85 20.33
C ALA A 201 -32.21 -22.95 20.11
N GLU A 202 -32.64 -24.21 19.96
CA GLU A 202 -31.77 -25.33 19.60
C GLU A 202 -31.09 -25.10 18.25
N ARG A 203 -31.82 -24.64 17.24
CA ARG A 203 -31.25 -24.33 15.91
C ARG A 203 -30.14 -23.28 16.02
N ARG A 204 -30.37 -22.20 16.76
CA ARG A 204 -29.36 -21.14 16.95
C ARG A 204 -28.08 -21.63 17.62
N LEU A 205 -28.17 -22.64 18.48
CA LEU A 205 -27.05 -23.20 19.23
C LEU A 205 -26.45 -24.47 18.60
N LEU A 206 -27.00 -24.97 17.48
CA LEU A 206 -26.59 -26.24 16.88
C LEU A 206 -25.07 -26.38 16.68
N LEU A 207 -24.42 -25.29 16.28
CA LEU A 207 -22.97 -25.26 16.00
C LEU A 207 -22.12 -24.72 17.18
N SER A 208 -22.73 -24.32 18.30
CA SER A 208 -22.03 -23.58 19.36
C SER A 208 -21.01 -24.41 20.13
N ASN A 209 -21.23 -25.73 20.20
CA ASN A 209 -20.43 -26.64 21.01
C ASN A 209 -19.32 -27.33 20.21
N LEU A 210 -19.16 -26.98 18.93
CA LEU A 210 -18.08 -27.51 18.10
C LEU A 210 -16.73 -26.97 18.58
N GLN A 211 -15.83 -27.87 18.98
CA GLN A 211 -14.50 -27.51 19.43
C GLN A 211 -13.58 -27.27 18.23
N VAL A 212 -13.07 -26.04 18.13
CA VAL A 212 -12.15 -25.67 17.06
C VAL A 212 -10.75 -26.13 17.43
N THR A 213 -10.27 -27.19 16.78
CA THR A 213 -8.86 -27.58 16.87
C THR A 213 -8.06 -26.75 15.88
N THR A 214 -7.21 -25.86 16.38
CA THR A 214 -6.12 -25.32 15.57
C THR A 214 -5.07 -26.42 15.46
N GLU A 215 -4.79 -26.91 14.27
CA GLU A 215 -3.54 -27.64 14.07
C GLU A 215 -2.41 -26.65 14.36
N ASP A 216 -1.86 -26.74 15.57
CA ASP A 216 -0.68 -26.01 15.97
C ASP A 216 0.44 -26.45 15.05
N ASN A 217 0.69 -25.63 14.02
CA ASN A 217 1.90 -25.72 13.24
C ASN A 217 3.06 -25.50 14.21
N LYS A 218 3.71 -26.62 14.54
CA LYS A 218 5.13 -26.72 14.84
C LYS A 218 5.91 -25.95 13.77
N THR A 219 5.99 -24.64 13.91
CA THR A 219 7.01 -23.85 13.23
C THR A 219 7.96 -23.40 14.33
N GLU A 220 8.93 -24.27 14.59
CA GLU A 220 10.22 -23.94 15.18
C GLU A 220 10.66 -22.60 14.57
N ARG A 221 10.57 -21.53 15.35
CA ARG A 221 11.27 -20.28 15.03
C ARG A 221 12.75 -20.56 15.31
N ARG A 222 13.50 -20.85 14.25
CA ARG A 222 14.96 -20.73 14.24
C ARG A 222 15.32 -19.43 13.54
#